data_AF-A0A150RVU5-F1
#
_entry.id   AF-A0A150RVU5-F1
#
_cell.length_a   1.000
_cell.length_b   1.000
_cell.length_c   1.000
_cell.angle_alpha   90.00
_cell.angle_beta   90.00
_cell.angle_gamma   90.00
#
_symmetry.space_group_name_H-M   'P 1'
#
loop_
_entity.id
_entity.type
_entity.pdbx_description
1 polymer ?
#
loop_
_entity_poly.entity_id
_entity_poly.type
_entity_poly.pdbx_seq_one_letter_code
_entity_poly.pdbx_strand_id
1 'polypeptide(L)'
;MATKASTTTASAINRAAKKRASREAQGAPRSSPREAAYTLSAAREAELVREAESLGDNTLYFPGKLARRVIWASRIQLAAERDAADLVRTPFPDGEPPLTREEIHGLRDKIELLRVTQSRWQAAQQRQERAAATFGKPAAEAALHRQALLRFFDLRFKKSAEGQKRLMAIRAGNGDADLVQDVSDLLLLCSEHAEAIDKAPRGEAAAVARLRELSPLLARMLADKTLSPEALHSRKLRDAAYTLVVNAERRLRAAAEYWYAGTDKTKDYAPFPVSRGAASTGEEEEGEAGAEDDGALDEDKTDGGAPNEGDEQDEAPEDVTPGEDEDER
;
A
#
# COMPACT_ATOMS: atom_id res chain seq x y z
N MET A 1 -85.25 22.53 -19.05
CA MET A 1 -85.19 21.12 -18.62
C MET A 1 -83.95 20.90 -17.78
N ALA A 2 -84.06 19.98 -16.84
CA ALA A 2 -83.32 19.91 -15.59
C ALA A 2 -81.86 19.38 -15.68
N THR A 3 -81.03 19.85 -14.73
CA THR A 3 -79.97 19.12 -13.97
C THR A 3 -78.69 18.69 -14.70
N LYS A 4 -77.46 18.63 -14.14
CA LYS A 4 -76.82 18.71 -12.79
C LYS A 4 -75.31 18.95 -13.08
N ALA A 5 -74.61 19.90 -12.44
CA ALA A 5 -73.97 19.88 -11.12
C ALA A 5 -72.81 18.87 -10.94
N SER A 6 -71.62 19.43 -10.67
CA SER A 6 -70.34 18.82 -10.35
C SER A 6 -70.30 18.06 -9.02
N THR A 7 -69.53 16.98 -8.93
CA THR A 7 -68.92 16.51 -7.66
C THR A 7 -67.67 15.67 -7.96
N THR A 8 -66.50 16.21 -7.63
CA THR A 8 -65.20 15.53 -7.66
C THR A 8 -64.68 15.48 -6.23
N THR A 9 -64.80 14.35 -5.53
CA THR A 9 -63.93 13.97 -4.40
C THR A 9 -64.32 12.58 -3.90
N ALA A 10 -63.35 11.66 -3.84
CA ALA A 10 -63.30 10.39 -3.09
C ALA A 10 -62.82 9.21 -3.95
N SER A 11 -61.51 9.17 -4.28
CA SER A 11 -60.88 7.93 -4.74
C SER A 11 -59.37 7.92 -4.47
N ALA A 12 -58.97 8.15 -3.21
CA ALA A 12 -57.56 8.11 -2.82
C ALA A 12 -57.26 7.27 -1.56
N ILE A 13 -58.26 6.61 -0.95
CA ILE A 13 -58.07 5.88 0.31
C ILE A 13 -57.92 4.35 0.10
N ASN A 14 -58.31 3.80 -1.06
CA ASN A 14 -58.31 2.35 -1.29
C ASN A 14 -57.01 1.74 -1.86
N ARG A 15 -55.96 2.53 -2.16
CA ARG A 15 -54.67 1.98 -2.64
C ARG A 15 -53.65 1.69 -1.55
N ALA A 16 -53.83 2.20 -0.34
CA ALA A 16 -52.89 1.98 0.77
C ALA A 16 -53.13 0.64 1.50
N ALA A 17 -54.36 0.14 1.56
CA ALA A 17 -54.70 -1.08 2.28
C ALA A 17 -54.28 -2.37 1.55
N LYS A 18 -54.22 -2.36 0.20
CA LYS A 18 -53.87 -3.57 -0.58
C LYS A 18 -52.36 -3.83 -0.67
N LYS A 19 -51.51 -2.86 -0.32
CA LYS A 19 -50.04 -3.02 -0.29
C LYS A 19 -49.51 -3.57 1.05
N ARG A 20 -50.32 -3.59 2.11
CA ARG A 20 -49.90 -4.06 3.45
C ARG A 20 -50.17 -5.54 3.71
N ALA A 21 -51.09 -6.18 3.00
CA ALA A 21 -51.44 -7.59 3.20
C ALA A 21 -50.59 -8.60 2.39
N SER A 22 -49.62 -8.15 1.58
CA SER A 22 -48.73 -9.04 0.82
C SER A 22 -47.29 -9.07 1.34
N ARG A 23 -47.02 -8.48 2.52
CA ARG A 23 -45.67 -8.35 3.06
C ARG A 23 -45.36 -9.24 4.28
N GLU A 24 -46.26 -10.15 4.64
CA GLU A 24 -46.13 -11.00 5.85
C GLU A 24 -46.06 -12.52 5.58
N ALA A 25 -45.73 -12.93 4.34
CA ALA A 25 -45.64 -14.36 3.99
C ALA A 25 -44.32 -14.78 3.30
N GLN A 26 -43.21 -14.08 3.55
CA GLN A 26 -41.88 -14.50 3.08
C GLN A 26 -40.81 -14.28 4.15
N GLY A 27 -41.07 -14.83 5.34
CA GLY A 27 -40.09 -14.99 6.40
C GLY A 27 -39.38 -16.34 6.28
N ALA A 28 -38.36 -16.39 5.43
CA ALA A 28 -37.21 -17.26 5.62
C ALA A 28 -36.07 -16.67 4.77
N PRO A 29 -34.96 -16.19 5.35
CA PRO A 29 -33.78 -15.93 4.54
C PRO A 29 -33.41 -17.26 3.90
N ARG A 30 -33.57 -17.36 2.58
CA ARG A 30 -32.87 -18.39 1.81
C ARG A 30 -31.40 -18.10 2.03
N SER A 31 -30.81 -18.78 3.01
CA SER A 31 -29.39 -19.05 3.02
C SER A 31 -29.09 -19.67 1.66
N SER A 32 -28.60 -18.83 0.73
CA SER A 32 -27.80 -19.35 -0.36
C SER A 32 -26.80 -20.31 0.28
N PRO A 33 -26.58 -21.51 -0.27
CA PRO A 33 -25.48 -22.33 0.15
C PRO A 33 -24.25 -21.44 -0.02
N ARG A 34 -23.69 -21.00 1.11
CA ARG A 34 -22.40 -20.36 1.16
C ARG A 34 -21.49 -21.40 0.50
N GLU A 35 -21.15 -21.20 -0.78
CA GLU A 35 -20.24 -22.08 -1.51
C GLU A 35 -19.10 -22.35 -0.54
N ALA A 36 -18.93 -23.62 -0.16
CA ALA A 36 -17.91 -23.99 0.79
C ALA A 36 -16.61 -23.35 0.29
N ALA A 37 -16.04 -22.45 1.09
CA ALA A 37 -14.88 -21.68 0.69
C ALA A 37 -13.82 -22.68 0.25
N TYR A 38 -13.49 -22.67 -1.04
CA TYR A 38 -12.54 -23.61 -1.59
C TYR A 38 -11.20 -23.36 -0.91
N THR A 39 -10.62 -24.42 -0.36
CA THR A 39 -9.36 -24.36 0.37
C THR A 39 -8.38 -25.31 -0.28
N LEU A 40 -7.19 -24.79 -0.60
CA LEU A 40 -6.07 -25.59 -1.07
C LEU A 40 -5.68 -26.61 0.01
N SER A 41 -5.47 -27.86 -0.40
CA SER A 41 -4.82 -28.82 0.49
C SER A 41 -3.35 -28.42 0.70
N ALA A 42 -2.80 -28.69 1.87
CA ALA A 42 -1.41 -28.33 2.18
C ALA A 42 -0.39 -28.96 1.22
N ALA A 43 -0.66 -30.19 0.77
CA ALA A 43 0.20 -30.89 -0.20
C ALA A 43 0.19 -30.18 -1.57
N ARG A 44 -1.00 -29.74 -2.03
CA ARG A 44 -1.14 -29.02 -3.30
C ARG A 44 -0.56 -27.62 -3.23
N GLU A 45 -0.75 -26.92 -2.12
CA GLU A 45 -0.10 -25.63 -1.87
C GLU A 45 1.42 -25.77 -1.97
N ALA A 46 2.02 -26.75 -1.29
CA ALA A 46 3.47 -26.97 -1.32
C ALA A 46 4.01 -27.34 -2.70
N GLU A 47 3.23 -28.03 -3.53
CA GLU A 47 3.59 -28.28 -4.93
C GLU A 47 3.59 -26.99 -5.76
N LEU A 48 2.52 -26.19 -5.66
CA LEU A 48 2.43 -24.94 -6.40
C LEU A 48 3.43 -23.88 -5.91
N VAL A 49 3.79 -23.89 -4.63
CA VAL A 49 4.89 -23.05 -4.10
C VAL A 49 6.20 -23.42 -4.78
N ARG A 50 6.53 -24.71 -4.90
CA ARG A 50 7.72 -25.16 -5.64
C ARG A 50 7.67 -24.77 -7.12
N GLU A 51 6.50 -24.91 -7.76
CA GLU A 51 6.29 -24.45 -9.14
C GLU A 51 6.55 -22.94 -9.24
N ALA A 52 6.00 -22.15 -8.33
CA ALA A 52 6.16 -20.69 -8.28
C ALA A 52 7.63 -20.28 -8.06
N GLU A 53 8.33 -20.91 -7.12
CA GLU A 53 9.74 -20.65 -6.83
C GLU A 53 10.65 -21.01 -8.01
N SER A 54 10.27 -22.00 -8.81
CA SER A 54 11.03 -22.41 -9.99
C SER A 54 10.99 -21.40 -11.15
N LEU A 55 10.07 -20.42 -11.13
CA LEU A 55 9.88 -19.46 -12.23
C LEU A 55 11.08 -18.52 -12.45
N GLY A 56 11.97 -18.35 -11.46
CA GLY A 56 13.11 -17.44 -11.55
C GLY A 56 12.70 -15.96 -11.65
N ASP A 57 13.60 -15.05 -11.27
CA ASP A 57 13.27 -13.62 -11.10
C ASP A 57 12.93 -12.90 -12.43
N ASN A 58 13.41 -13.40 -13.58
CA ASN A 58 13.25 -12.75 -14.89
C ASN A 58 11.87 -12.96 -15.55
N THR A 59 11.03 -13.84 -15.01
CA THR A 59 9.71 -14.16 -15.62
C THR A 59 8.53 -13.62 -14.83
N LEU A 60 8.79 -12.92 -13.72
CA LEU A 60 7.76 -12.46 -12.81
C LEU A 60 6.99 -11.27 -13.37
N TYR A 61 5.68 -11.43 -13.54
CA TYR A 61 4.79 -10.32 -13.81
C TYR A 61 4.40 -9.61 -12.51
N PHE A 62 4.43 -8.28 -12.54
CA PHE A 62 3.99 -7.50 -11.38
C PHE A 62 2.46 -7.47 -11.29
N PRO A 63 1.88 -7.81 -10.13
CA PRO A 63 0.45 -7.73 -9.93
C PRO A 63 0.03 -6.26 -9.83
N GLY A 64 -0.81 -5.82 -10.76
CA GLY A 64 -1.57 -4.57 -10.63
C GLY A 64 -2.74 -4.73 -9.67
N LYS A 65 -3.96 -4.36 -10.09
CA LYS A 65 -5.21 -4.48 -9.32
C LYS A 65 -5.57 -5.96 -9.02
N LEU A 66 -4.92 -6.57 -8.02
CA LEU A 66 -4.95 -8.01 -7.76
C LEU A 66 -6.33 -8.53 -7.38
N ALA A 67 -7.12 -7.78 -6.60
CA ALA A 67 -8.50 -8.15 -6.29
C ALA A 67 -9.35 -8.28 -7.56
N ARG A 68 -9.23 -7.32 -8.50
CA ARG A 68 -9.89 -7.39 -9.81
C ARG A 68 -9.36 -8.54 -10.63
N ARG A 69 -8.05 -8.81 -10.58
CA ARG A 69 -7.45 -9.95 -11.31
C ARG A 69 -7.99 -11.28 -10.81
N VAL A 70 -8.08 -11.49 -9.50
CA VAL A 70 -8.62 -12.71 -8.91
C VAL A 70 -10.06 -12.95 -9.36
N ILE A 71 -10.90 -11.91 -9.37
CA ILE A 71 -12.29 -12.01 -9.86
C ILE A 71 -12.30 -12.38 -11.34
N TRP A 72 -11.45 -11.75 -12.15
CA TRP A 72 -11.33 -12.03 -13.58
C TRP A 72 -10.88 -13.46 -13.87
N ALA A 73 -9.81 -13.90 -13.20
CA ALA A 73 -9.26 -15.25 -13.29
C ALA A 73 -10.32 -16.29 -12.93
N SER A 74 -11.11 -16.03 -11.89
CA SER A 74 -12.20 -16.90 -11.46
C SER A 74 -13.29 -17.02 -12.54
N ARG A 75 -13.60 -15.94 -13.27
CA ARG A 75 -14.54 -16.00 -14.40
C ARG A 75 -14.02 -16.85 -15.55
N ILE A 76 -12.73 -16.69 -15.92
CA ILE A 76 -12.08 -17.51 -16.94
C ILE A 76 -12.08 -18.98 -16.50
N GLN A 77 -11.78 -19.26 -15.24
CA GLN A 77 -11.78 -20.62 -14.68
C GLN A 77 -13.15 -21.29 -14.82
N LEU A 78 -14.24 -20.62 -14.44
CA LEU A 78 -15.60 -21.16 -14.58
C LEU A 78 -15.99 -21.40 -16.04
N ALA A 79 -15.63 -20.48 -16.94
CA ALA A 79 -15.85 -20.65 -18.37
C ALA A 79 -15.08 -21.86 -18.91
N ALA A 80 -13.80 -21.98 -18.54
CA ALA A 80 -12.94 -23.07 -18.98
C ALA A 80 -13.42 -24.44 -18.50
N GLU A 81 -13.94 -24.55 -17.27
CA GLU A 81 -14.54 -25.79 -16.77
C GLU A 81 -15.80 -26.19 -17.55
N ARG A 82 -16.67 -25.23 -17.85
CA ARG A 82 -17.87 -25.45 -18.68
C ARG A 82 -17.50 -25.95 -20.08
N ASP A 83 -16.46 -25.37 -20.66
CA ASP A 83 -16.05 -25.56 -22.05
C ASP A 83 -14.90 -26.60 -22.20
N ALA A 84 -14.54 -27.32 -21.14
CA ALA A 84 -13.35 -28.17 -21.08
C ALA A 84 -13.27 -29.25 -22.17
N ALA A 85 -14.41 -29.73 -22.66
CA ALA A 85 -14.46 -30.74 -23.72
C ALA A 85 -13.87 -30.22 -25.06
N ASP A 86 -14.05 -28.94 -25.36
CA ASP A 86 -13.51 -28.31 -26.56
C ASP A 86 -12.04 -27.94 -26.32
N LEU A 87 -11.75 -27.28 -25.20
CA LEU A 87 -10.41 -26.73 -24.89
C LEU A 87 -9.31 -27.81 -24.84
N VAL A 88 -9.62 -29.02 -24.36
CA VAL A 88 -8.66 -30.14 -24.28
C VAL A 88 -8.31 -30.69 -25.68
N ARG A 89 -9.12 -30.40 -26.70
CA ARG A 89 -8.91 -30.84 -28.09
C ARG A 89 -8.15 -29.82 -28.93
N THR A 90 -7.73 -28.70 -28.34
CA THR A 90 -7.00 -27.65 -29.06
C THR A 90 -5.66 -28.18 -29.59
N PRO A 91 -5.36 -27.98 -30.89
CA PRO A 91 -4.08 -28.37 -31.47
C PRO A 91 -3.00 -27.34 -31.10
N PHE A 92 -2.24 -27.62 -30.04
CA PHE A 92 -1.04 -26.85 -29.69
C PHE A 92 0.15 -27.22 -30.60
N PRO A 93 1.11 -26.30 -30.83
CA PRO A 93 2.29 -26.58 -31.65
C PRO A 93 3.14 -27.73 -31.12
N ASP A 94 3.89 -28.39 -32.01
CA ASP A 94 4.83 -29.45 -31.63
C ASP A 94 5.86 -28.91 -30.61
N GLY A 95 5.87 -29.50 -29.42
CA GLY A 95 6.75 -29.10 -28.31
C GLY A 95 6.04 -28.39 -27.15
N GLU A 96 4.79 -27.95 -27.32
CA GLU A 96 3.96 -27.50 -26.20
C GLU A 96 3.04 -28.63 -25.71
N PRO A 97 2.92 -28.86 -24.39
CA PRO A 97 2.04 -29.90 -23.88
C PRO A 97 0.56 -29.56 -24.20
N PRO A 98 -0.26 -30.57 -24.56
CA PRO A 98 -1.68 -30.34 -24.80
C PRO A 98 -2.36 -29.89 -23.51
N LEU A 99 -3.39 -29.06 -23.64
CA LEU A 99 -4.18 -28.62 -22.49
C LEU A 99 -4.96 -29.81 -21.92
N THR A 100 -4.84 -30.09 -20.62
CA THR A 100 -5.56 -31.19 -19.95
C THR A 100 -6.70 -30.69 -19.07
N ARG A 101 -7.65 -31.58 -18.72
CA ARG A 101 -8.71 -31.25 -17.73
C ARG A 101 -8.11 -30.92 -16.36
N GLU A 102 -7.01 -31.59 -16.00
CA GLU A 102 -6.29 -31.33 -14.75
C GLU A 102 -5.67 -29.93 -14.76
N GLU A 103 -5.11 -29.47 -15.87
CA GLU A 103 -4.60 -28.11 -16.01
C GLU A 103 -5.73 -27.06 -15.93
N ILE A 104 -6.90 -27.33 -16.53
CA ILE A 104 -8.08 -26.45 -16.44
C ILE A 104 -8.54 -26.32 -14.99
N HIS A 105 -8.72 -27.44 -14.27
CA HIS A 105 -9.07 -27.42 -12.85
C HIS A 105 -7.96 -26.78 -12.00
N GLY A 106 -6.70 -27.02 -12.36
CA GLY A 106 -5.53 -26.46 -11.68
C GLY A 106 -5.45 -24.93 -11.72
N LEU A 107 -6.16 -24.24 -12.63
CA LEU A 107 -6.27 -22.78 -12.57
C LEU A 107 -6.93 -22.33 -11.26
N ARG A 108 -7.91 -23.06 -10.74
CA ARG A 108 -8.55 -22.74 -9.46
C ARG A 108 -7.54 -22.78 -8.31
N ASP A 109 -6.68 -23.80 -8.29
CA ASP A 109 -5.62 -23.94 -7.30
C ASP A 109 -4.64 -22.76 -7.35
N LYS A 110 -4.24 -22.35 -8.57
CA LYS A 110 -3.33 -21.21 -8.78
C LYS A 110 -3.96 -19.90 -8.31
N ILE A 111 -5.26 -19.71 -8.52
CA ILE A 111 -6.01 -18.54 -8.03
C ILE A 111 -6.04 -18.51 -6.50
N GLU A 112 -6.30 -19.64 -5.84
CA GLU A 112 -6.27 -19.68 -4.37
C GLU A 112 -4.87 -19.45 -3.81
N LEU A 113 -3.82 -19.98 -4.44
CA LEU A 113 -2.45 -19.69 -4.03
C LEU A 113 -2.18 -18.20 -4.09
N LEU A 114 -2.58 -17.53 -5.17
CA LEU A 114 -2.47 -16.09 -5.30
C LEU A 114 -3.20 -15.33 -4.19
N ARG A 115 -4.41 -15.77 -3.80
CA ARG A 115 -5.13 -15.18 -2.66
C ARG A 115 -4.40 -15.36 -1.33
N VAL A 116 -3.92 -16.56 -1.04
CA VAL A 116 -3.21 -16.88 0.20
C VAL A 116 -1.92 -16.07 0.31
N THR A 117 -1.11 -16.08 -0.74
CA THR A 117 0.17 -15.34 -0.81
C THR A 117 -0.05 -13.82 -0.72
N GLN A 118 -1.08 -13.28 -1.39
CA GLN A 118 -1.47 -11.88 -1.22
C GLN A 118 -1.86 -11.56 0.23
N SER A 119 -2.65 -12.40 0.87
CA SER A 119 -3.06 -12.19 2.27
C SER A 119 -1.86 -12.19 3.21
N ARG A 120 -0.91 -13.11 3.01
CA ARG A 120 0.37 -13.15 3.75
C ARG A 120 1.18 -11.86 3.54
N TRP A 121 1.31 -11.41 2.30
CA TRP A 121 2.00 -10.16 1.97
C TRP A 121 1.32 -8.94 2.63
N GLN A 122 -0.01 -8.82 2.54
CA GLN A 122 -0.76 -7.73 3.17
C GLN A 122 -0.59 -7.71 4.68
N ALA A 123 -0.60 -8.88 5.33
CA ALA A 123 -0.36 -8.97 6.76
C ALA A 123 1.07 -8.55 7.14
N ALA A 124 2.07 -8.87 6.31
CA ALA A 124 3.44 -8.40 6.51
C ALA A 124 3.55 -6.88 6.32
N GLN A 125 2.95 -6.35 5.25
CA GLN A 125 2.93 -4.92 4.94
C GLN A 125 2.23 -4.11 6.04
N GLN A 126 1.06 -4.53 6.50
CA GLN A 126 0.33 -3.87 7.60
C GLN A 126 1.14 -3.87 8.91
N ARG A 127 1.86 -4.96 9.21
CA ARG A 127 2.75 -5.01 10.37
C ARG A 127 3.87 -3.96 10.23
N GLN A 128 4.45 -3.85 9.04
CA GLN A 128 5.48 -2.85 8.74
C GLN A 128 4.96 -1.41 8.87
N GLU A 129 3.79 -1.12 8.31
CA GLU A 129 3.17 0.21 8.37
C GLU A 129 2.87 0.62 9.82
N ARG A 130 2.35 -0.32 10.62
CA ARG A 130 2.13 -0.09 12.06
C ARG A 130 3.44 0.15 12.81
N ALA A 131 4.49 -0.61 12.49
CA ALA A 131 5.80 -0.41 13.08
C ALA A 131 6.38 0.97 12.70
N ALA A 132 6.26 1.38 11.43
CA ALA A 132 6.68 2.69 10.96
C ALA A 132 5.93 3.83 11.66
N ALA A 133 4.61 3.71 11.80
CA ALA A 133 3.78 4.71 12.46
C ALA A 133 4.12 4.86 13.96
N THR A 134 4.42 3.75 14.64
CA THR A 134 4.79 3.76 16.06
C THR A 134 6.23 4.25 16.29
N PHE A 135 7.14 4.03 15.34
CA PHE A 135 8.56 4.41 15.45
C PHE A 135 8.79 5.94 15.49
N GLY A 136 7.93 6.72 14.82
CA GLY A 136 8.18 8.16 14.62
C GLY A 136 8.33 8.97 15.92
N LYS A 137 7.48 8.74 16.92
CA LYS A 137 7.52 9.51 18.18
C LYS A 137 8.78 9.22 19.01
N PRO A 138 9.11 7.95 19.34
CA PRO A 138 10.34 7.63 20.07
C PRO A 138 11.60 8.06 19.32
N ALA A 139 11.62 7.96 17.99
CA ALA A 139 12.75 8.37 17.18
C ALA A 139 12.98 9.89 17.23
N ALA A 140 11.91 10.68 17.12
CA ALA A 140 11.99 12.14 17.27
C ALA A 140 12.49 12.54 18.67
N GLU A 141 11.99 11.89 19.72
CA GLU A 141 12.44 12.10 21.09
C GLU A 141 13.94 11.78 21.26
N ALA A 142 14.38 10.63 20.76
CA ALA A 142 15.79 10.25 20.82
C ALA A 142 16.68 11.18 20.00
N ALA A 143 16.22 11.67 18.84
CA ALA A 143 16.96 12.63 18.04
C ALA A 143 17.20 13.96 18.79
N LEU A 144 16.21 14.43 19.57
CA LEU A 144 16.36 15.62 20.42
C LEU A 144 17.41 15.41 21.52
N HIS A 145 17.35 14.29 22.23
CA HIS A 145 18.34 13.96 23.26
C HIS A 145 19.74 13.74 22.67
N ARG A 146 19.84 13.07 21.52
CA ARG A 146 21.08 12.92 20.74
C ARG A 146 21.69 14.29 20.46
N GLN A 147 20.91 15.22 19.92
CA GLN A 147 21.40 16.55 19.58
C GLN A 147 21.85 17.35 20.82
N ALA A 148 21.15 17.23 21.95
CA ALA A 148 21.54 17.88 23.19
C ALA A 148 22.90 17.39 23.71
N LEU A 149 23.11 16.07 23.72
CA LEU A 149 24.35 15.46 24.17
C LEU A 149 25.51 15.70 23.19
N LEU A 150 25.25 15.71 21.88
CA LEU A 150 26.25 16.08 20.88
C LEU A 150 26.79 17.50 21.10
N ARG A 151 25.92 18.48 21.40
CA ARG A 151 26.34 19.85 21.75
C ARG A 151 27.20 19.90 23.01
N PHE A 152 26.85 19.09 24.03
CA PHE A 152 27.66 18.98 25.24
C PHE A 152 29.07 18.46 24.92
N PHE A 153 29.15 17.38 24.12
CA PHE A 153 30.44 16.80 23.75
C PHE A 153 31.26 17.68 22.79
N ASP A 154 30.63 18.47 21.92
CA ASP A 154 31.34 19.45 21.08
C ASP A 154 32.18 20.40 21.92
N LEU A 155 31.59 20.92 23.01
CA LEU A 155 32.29 21.80 23.95
C LEU A 155 33.38 21.04 24.72
N ARG A 156 33.05 19.83 25.20
CA ARG A 156 33.98 18.99 25.97
C ARG A 156 35.22 18.61 25.18
N PHE A 157 35.07 18.32 23.88
CA PHE A 157 36.13 17.90 22.99
C PHE A 157 36.66 19.02 22.10
N LYS A 158 36.35 20.30 22.38
CA LYS A 158 36.81 21.44 21.55
C LYS A 158 38.31 21.43 21.27
N LYS A 159 39.13 20.88 22.18
CA LYS A 159 40.60 20.76 22.05
C LYS A 159 41.10 19.34 21.78
N SER A 160 40.21 18.34 21.68
CA SER A 160 40.57 16.94 21.46
C SER A 160 40.24 16.54 20.02
N ALA A 161 41.26 16.41 19.17
CA ALA A 161 41.07 16.01 17.77
C ALA A 161 40.44 14.61 17.66
N GLU A 162 40.82 13.68 18.53
CA GLU A 162 40.24 12.33 18.57
C GLU A 162 38.76 12.37 18.98
N GLY A 163 38.41 13.18 19.99
CA GLY A 163 37.03 13.36 20.42
C GLY A 163 36.15 13.97 19.33
N GLN A 164 36.65 14.99 18.63
CA GLN A 164 35.96 15.57 17.48
C GLN A 164 35.76 14.57 16.34
N LYS A 165 36.77 13.74 16.04
CA LYS A 165 36.65 12.68 15.04
C LYS A 165 35.55 11.67 15.39
N ARG A 166 35.44 11.26 16.66
CA ARG A 166 34.36 10.39 17.14
C ARG A 166 32.99 11.05 16.98
N LEU A 167 32.85 12.33 17.36
CA LEU A 167 31.58 13.06 17.19
C LEU A 167 31.17 13.22 15.72
N MET A 168 32.14 13.45 14.83
CA MET A 168 31.87 13.49 13.39
C MET A 168 31.36 12.15 12.86
N ALA A 169 31.92 11.04 13.34
CA ALA A 169 31.45 9.70 12.96
C ALA A 169 29.99 9.47 13.39
N ILE A 170 29.62 9.86 14.62
CA ILE A 170 28.24 9.80 15.14
C ILE A 170 27.28 10.75 14.39
N ARG A 171 27.77 11.69 13.57
CA ARG A 171 26.94 12.59 12.77
C ARG A 171 26.82 12.18 11.30
N ALA A 172 27.65 11.25 10.85
CA ALA A 172 27.82 10.98 9.42
C ALA A 172 26.61 10.27 8.80
N GLY A 173 25.84 9.54 9.61
CA GLY A 173 24.66 8.80 9.17
C GLY A 173 23.39 9.65 9.08
N ASN A 174 22.53 9.28 8.14
CA ASN A 174 21.20 9.85 7.93
C ASN A 174 20.18 8.71 7.80
N GLY A 175 19.33 8.54 8.82
CA GLY A 175 18.24 7.58 8.79
C GLY A 175 17.96 6.97 10.15
N ASP A 176 16.95 6.09 10.21
CA ASP A 176 16.54 5.45 11.46
C ASP A 176 17.57 4.46 11.99
N ALA A 177 18.24 3.73 11.09
CA ALA A 177 19.31 2.80 11.45
C ALA A 177 20.52 3.54 12.03
N ASP A 178 20.90 4.64 11.38
CA ASP A 178 21.98 5.51 11.85
C ASP A 178 21.63 6.13 13.21
N LEU A 179 20.39 6.61 13.40
CA LEU A 179 19.94 7.13 14.69
C LEU A 179 20.09 6.09 15.81
N VAL A 180 19.72 4.82 15.58
CA VAL A 180 19.85 3.75 16.59
C VAL A 180 21.32 3.47 16.91
N GLN A 181 22.18 3.44 15.90
CA GLN A 181 23.62 3.26 16.06
C GLN A 181 24.23 4.44 16.82
N ASP A 182 23.94 5.67 16.41
CA ASP A 182 24.41 6.90 17.02
C ASP A 182 24.01 7.01 18.48
N VAL A 183 22.77 6.64 18.83
CA VAL A 183 22.31 6.61 20.23
C VAL A 183 23.14 5.62 21.04
N SER A 184 23.47 4.45 20.48
CA SER A 184 24.27 3.43 21.15
C SER A 184 25.71 3.89 21.37
N ASP A 185 26.33 4.47 20.34
CA ASP A 185 27.70 5.01 20.41
C ASP A 185 27.79 6.21 21.36
N LEU A 186 26.77 7.06 21.38
CA LEU A 186 26.67 8.19 22.29
C LEU A 186 26.47 7.75 23.75
N LEU A 187 25.68 6.70 24.00
CA LEU A 187 25.54 6.13 25.35
C LEU A 187 26.85 5.53 25.87
N LEU A 188 27.63 4.89 24.99
CA LEU A 188 28.98 4.44 25.32
C LEU A 188 29.87 5.64 25.69
N LEU A 189 29.88 6.69 24.87
CA LEU A 189 30.63 7.92 25.14
C LEU A 189 30.21 8.61 26.46
N CYS A 190 28.91 8.60 26.78
CA CYS A 190 28.40 9.07 28.06
C CYS A 190 28.90 8.24 29.25
N SER A 191 29.08 6.93 29.08
CA SER A 191 29.64 6.06 30.13
C SER A 191 31.13 6.34 30.38
N GLU A 192 31.90 6.61 29.33
CA GLU A 192 33.32 7.02 29.43
C GLU A 192 33.49 8.37 30.14
N HIS A 193 32.45 9.21 30.14
CA HIS A 193 32.47 10.57 30.69
C HIS A 193 31.39 10.82 31.75
N ALA A 194 31.03 9.79 32.52
CA ALA A 194 29.94 9.85 33.50
C ALA A 194 30.05 11.03 34.47
N GLU A 195 31.23 11.26 35.07
CA GLU A 195 31.44 12.38 36.01
C GLU A 195 31.18 13.76 35.39
N ALA A 196 31.47 13.91 34.09
CA ALA A 196 31.26 15.18 33.40
C ALA A 196 29.77 15.39 33.08
N ILE A 197 29.05 14.31 32.79
CA ILE A 197 27.61 14.32 32.55
C ILE A 197 26.85 14.64 33.86
N ASP A 198 27.26 14.07 34.98
CA ASP A 198 26.61 14.31 36.28
C ASP A 198 26.75 15.76 36.76
N LYS A 199 27.84 16.44 36.37
CA LYS A 199 28.09 17.85 36.67
C LYS A 199 27.49 18.81 35.64
N ALA A 200 26.89 18.31 34.57
CA ALA A 200 26.40 19.13 33.48
C ALA A 200 25.06 19.83 33.85
N PRO A 201 24.92 21.14 33.57
CA PRO A 201 23.83 21.93 34.15
C PRO A 201 22.52 21.94 33.36
N ARG A 202 22.48 21.41 32.12
CA ARG A 202 21.33 21.56 31.21
C ARG A 202 20.48 20.28 31.11
N GLY A 203 20.61 19.38 32.08
CA GLY A 203 19.85 18.13 32.14
C GLY A 203 20.42 17.02 31.27
N GLU A 204 21.71 17.06 30.93
CA GLU A 204 22.38 16.03 30.15
C GLU A 204 22.23 14.65 30.81
N ALA A 205 22.37 14.55 32.14
CA ALA A 205 22.14 13.31 32.87
C ALA A 205 20.73 12.73 32.66
N ALA A 206 19.71 13.58 32.62
CA ALA A 206 18.34 13.16 32.32
C ALA A 206 18.19 12.70 30.86
N ALA A 207 18.83 13.39 29.91
CA ALA A 207 18.86 12.98 28.51
C ALA A 207 19.55 11.62 28.32
N VAL A 208 20.65 11.36 29.04
CA VAL A 208 21.33 10.04 29.02
C VAL A 208 20.42 8.96 29.60
N ALA A 209 19.79 9.20 30.75
CA ALA A 209 18.84 8.24 31.33
C ALA A 209 17.71 7.91 30.36
N ARG A 210 17.17 8.93 29.69
CA ARG A 210 16.09 8.74 28.71
C ARG A 210 16.55 7.99 27.47
N LEU A 211 17.73 8.27 26.94
CA LEU A 211 18.29 7.50 25.82
C LEU A 211 18.56 6.03 26.20
N ARG A 212 18.96 5.73 27.44
CA ARG A 212 19.12 4.34 27.90
C ARG A 212 17.80 3.56 27.87
N GLU A 213 16.69 4.21 28.17
CA GLU A 213 15.35 3.61 28.06
C GLU A 213 14.93 3.44 26.60
N LEU A 214 15.17 4.45 25.77
CA LEU A 214 14.74 4.47 24.36
C LEU A 214 15.58 3.56 23.46
N SER A 215 16.88 3.42 23.70
CA SER A 215 17.81 2.64 22.87
C SER A 215 17.33 1.20 22.58
N PRO A 216 17.03 0.35 23.58
CA PRO A 216 16.57 -1.02 23.32
C PRO A 216 15.19 -1.06 22.65
N LEU A 217 14.34 -0.05 22.89
CA LEU A 217 13.03 0.08 22.27
C LEU A 217 13.16 0.43 20.78
N LEU A 218 14.00 1.41 20.44
CA LEU A 218 14.26 1.81 19.06
C LEU A 218 14.88 0.68 18.25
N ALA A 219 15.83 -0.06 18.82
CA ALA A 219 16.44 -1.21 18.14
C ALA A 219 15.39 -2.30 17.79
N ARG A 220 14.47 -2.60 18.71
CA ARG A 220 13.37 -3.55 18.46
C ARG A 220 12.39 -3.03 17.40
N MET A 221 11.97 -1.78 17.53
CA MET A 221 11.00 -1.19 16.60
C MET A 221 11.60 -1.00 15.19
N LEU A 222 12.91 -0.73 15.10
CA LEU A 222 13.61 -0.69 13.82
C LEU A 222 13.58 -2.07 13.14
N ALA A 223 13.84 -3.14 13.89
CA ALA A 223 13.74 -4.50 13.36
C ALA A 223 12.33 -4.81 12.83
N ASP A 224 11.27 -4.38 13.55
CA ASP A 224 9.88 -4.54 13.12
C ASP A 224 9.51 -3.66 11.91
N LYS A 225 10.13 -2.48 11.79
CA LYS A 225 9.94 -1.54 10.68
C LYS A 225 10.65 -1.98 9.41
N THR A 226 11.77 -2.69 9.53
CA THR A 226 12.47 -3.27 8.37
C THR A 226 11.71 -4.47 7.83
N LEU A 227 11.64 -4.59 6.50
CA LEU A 227 11.04 -5.76 5.87
C LEU A 227 11.83 -7.01 6.28
N SER A 228 11.17 -7.92 6.97
CA SER A 228 11.77 -9.20 7.32
C SER A 228 12.08 -10.01 6.03
N PRO A 229 13.08 -10.90 6.06
CA PRO A 229 13.33 -11.83 4.95
C PRO A 229 12.07 -12.62 4.56
N GLU A 230 11.22 -12.97 5.54
CA GLU A 230 9.94 -13.63 5.33
C GLU A 230 8.94 -12.75 4.56
N ALA A 231 8.89 -11.44 4.84
CA ALA A 231 8.05 -10.49 4.12
C ALA A 231 8.50 -10.34 2.66
N LEU A 232 9.82 -10.25 2.43
CA LEU A 232 10.39 -10.22 1.08
C LEU A 232 10.09 -11.52 0.31
N HIS A 233 10.25 -12.67 0.97
CA HIS A 233 9.89 -13.96 0.38
C HIS A 233 8.39 -14.04 0.05
N SER A 234 7.52 -13.56 0.95
CA SER A 234 6.07 -13.51 0.72
C SER A 234 5.70 -12.64 -0.49
N ARG A 235 6.38 -11.50 -0.68
CA ARG A 235 6.21 -10.65 -1.87
C ARG A 235 6.61 -11.39 -3.15
N LYS A 236 7.79 -12.00 -3.16
CA LYS A 236 8.28 -12.77 -4.32
C LYS A 236 7.32 -13.91 -4.67
N LEU A 237 6.87 -14.66 -3.67
CA LEU A 237 5.96 -15.78 -3.86
C LEU A 237 4.59 -15.33 -4.40
N ARG A 238 4.09 -14.17 -3.95
CA ARG A 238 2.87 -13.57 -4.53
C ARG A 238 3.04 -13.24 -6.02
N ASP A 239 4.14 -12.60 -6.39
CA ASP A 239 4.40 -12.20 -7.78
C ASP A 239 4.59 -13.44 -8.69
N ALA A 240 5.19 -14.50 -8.16
CA ALA A 240 5.28 -15.80 -8.82
C ALA A 240 3.92 -16.51 -8.96
N ALA A 241 3.10 -16.53 -7.90
CA ALA A 241 1.74 -17.07 -7.97
C ALA A 241 0.87 -16.32 -8.99
N TYR A 242 1.02 -14.99 -9.07
CA TYR A 242 0.36 -14.17 -10.08
C TYR A 242 0.78 -14.58 -11.50
N THR A 243 2.08 -14.82 -11.70
CA THR A 243 2.64 -15.28 -12.97
C THR A 243 2.09 -16.65 -13.38
N LEU A 244 1.94 -17.59 -12.45
CA LEU A 244 1.30 -18.88 -12.70
C LEU A 244 -0.14 -18.73 -13.20
N VAL A 245 -0.93 -17.84 -12.59
CA VAL A 245 -2.30 -17.53 -13.02
C VAL A 245 -2.31 -16.92 -14.43
N VAL A 246 -1.46 -15.92 -14.68
CA VAL A 246 -1.36 -15.25 -16.00
C VAL A 246 -1.00 -16.24 -17.11
N ASN A 247 -0.04 -17.13 -16.85
CA ASN A 247 0.40 -18.13 -17.82
C ASN A 247 -0.69 -19.16 -18.12
N ALA A 248 -1.39 -19.65 -17.09
CA ALA A 248 -2.51 -20.56 -17.26
C ALA A 248 -3.66 -19.89 -18.04
N GLU A 249 -4.04 -18.66 -17.67
CA GLU A 249 -5.05 -17.89 -18.40
C GLU A 249 -4.65 -17.66 -19.87
N ARG A 250 -3.38 -17.36 -20.15
CA ARG A 250 -2.91 -17.15 -21.53
C ARG A 250 -3.13 -18.39 -22.39
N ARG A 251 -2.82 -19.59 -21.88
CA ARG A 251 -3.05 -20.86 -22.60
C ARG A 251 -4.54 -21.10 -22.82
N LEU A 252 -5.37 -20.88 -21.81
CA LEU A 252 -6.83 -21.03 -21.93
C LEU A 252 -7.43 -20.07 -22.96
N ARG A 253 -6.98 -18.80 -22.97
CA ARG A 253 -7.45 -17.82 -23.94
C ARG A 253 -7.04 -18.18 -25.37
N ALA A 254 -5.81 -18.64 -25.59
CA ALA A 254 -5.37 -19.10 -26.90
C ALA A 254 -6.22 -20.29 -27.40
N ALA A 255 -6.53 -21.24 -26.51
CA ALA A 255 -7.42 -22.35 -26.83
C ALA A 255 -8.85 -21.88 -27.15
N ALA A 256 -9.40 -20.95 -26.37
CA ALA A 256 -10.71 -20.39 -26.60
C ALA A 256 -10.77 -19.58 -27.90
N GLU A 257 -9.72 -18.83 -28.24
CA GLU A 257 -9.63 -18.08 -29.49
C GLU A 257 -9.67 -19.02 -30.71
N TYR A 258 -9.01 -20.17 -30.64
CA TYR A 258 -9.10 -21.19 -31.70
C TYR A 258 -10.52 -21.73 -31.90
N TRP A 259 -11.23 -22.08 -30.81
CA TRP A 259 -12.55 -22.71 -30.90
C TRP A 259 -13.72 -21.75 -31.08
N TYR A 260 -13.61 -20.55 -30.51
CA TYR A 260 -14.75 -19.66 -30.30
C TYR A 260 -14.64 -18.34 -31.04
N ALA A 261 -13.58 -18.10 -31.83
CA ALA A 261 -13.44 -16.91 -32.65
C ALA A 261 -14.74 -16.59 -33.44
N GLY A 262 -15.19 -15.35 -33.36
CA GLY A 262 -16.43 -14.88 -34.00
C GLY A 262 -17.73 -15.25 -33.28
N THR A 263 -17.67 -15.99 -32.16
CA THR A 263 -18.83 -16.32 -31.33
C THR A 263 -18.90 -15.48 -30.06
N ASP A 264 -20.08 -15.40 -29.45
CA ASP A 264 -20.27 -14.70 -28.17
C ASP A 264 -19.46 -15.31 -27.02
N LYS A 265 -19.12 -16.61 -27.09
CA LYS A 265 -18.31 -17.29 -26.08
C LYS A 265 -16.91 -16.67 -25.92
N THR A 266 -16.37 -16.04 -26.96
CA THR A 266 -15.06 -15.35 -26.88
C THR A 266 -15.03 -14.27 -25.79
N LYS A 267 -16.18 -13.65 -25.48
CA LYS A 267 -16.28 -12.60 -24.45
C LYS A 267 -15.98 -13.13 -23.04
N ASP A 268 -16.25 -14.40 -22.77
CA ASP A 268 -15.95 -15.05 -21.48
C ASP A 268 -14.43 -15.20 -21.24
N TYR A 269 -13.64 -15.18 -22.33
CA TYR A 269 -12.18 -15.34 -22.34
C TYR A 269 -11.44 -14.06 -22.73
N ALA A 270 -12.10 -12.91 -22.61
CA ALA A 270 -11.46 -11.63 -22.93
C ALA A 270 -10.14 -11.45 -22.13
N PRO A 271 -9.17 -10.70 -22.67
CA PRO A 271 -8.00 -10.30 -21.90
C PRO A 271 -8.42 -9.46 -20.70
N PHE A 272 -7.69 -9.59 -19.58
CA PHE A 272 -7.89 -8.71 -18.43
C PHE A 272 -7.73 -7.25 -18.88
N PRO A 273 -8.70 -6.35 -18.59
CA PRO A 273 -8.59 -4.96 -18.97
C PRO A 273 -7.47 -4.31 -18.17
N VAL A 274 -6.31 -4.15 -18.82
CA VAL A 274 -5.24 -3.31 -18.29
C VAL A 274 -5.76 -1.88 -18.42
N SER A 275 -6.03 -1.21 -17.31
CA SER A 275 -6.33 0.23 -17.34
C SER A 275 -5.15 0.91 -18.04
N ARG A 276 -5.31 1.34 -19.30
CA ARG A 276 -4.35 2.24 -19.96
C ARG A 276 -4.47 3.59 -19.27
N GLY A 277 -3.70 3.77 -18.21
CA GLY A 277 -3.47 5.04 -17.54
C GLY A 277 -2.07 4.98 -16.95
N ALA A 278 -1.27 6.03 -17.19
CA ALA A 278 0.15 6.19 -16.88
C ALA A 278 1.17 5.66 -17.93
N ALA A 279 0.92 5.92 -19.21
CA ALA A 279 2.00 6.38 -20.08
C ALA A 279 1.65 7.83 -20.46
N SER A 280 2.53 8.78 -20.13
CA SER A 280 2.36 10.25 -20.28
C SER A 280 1.49 10.95 -19.24
N THR A 281 2.01 11.15 -18.04
CA THR A 281 2.36 12.45 -17.39
C THR A 281 2.59 12.15 -15.91
N GLY A 282 3.81 12.46 -15.44
CA GLY A 282 4.13 12.34 -14.03
C GLY A 282 3.40 13.41 -13.25
N GLU A 283 2.41 12.99 -12.46
CA GLU A 283 1.91 13.68 -11.29
C GLU A 283 1.27 12.60 -10.40
N GLU A 284 1.86 12.42 -9.23
CA GLU A 284 1.38 11.49 -8.21
C GLU A 284 0.12 12.07 -7.58
N GLU A 285 -1.05 11.53 -7.93
CA GLU A 285 -2.27 11.71 -7.15
C GLU A 285 -2.64 10.36 -6.50
N GLU A 286 -2.09 10.13 -5.30
CA GLU A 286 -2.73 9.29 -4.31
C GLU A 286 -3.83 10.12 -3.62
N GLY A 287 -5.07 9.90 -4.02
CA GLY A 287 -6.21 10.48 -3.33
C GLY A 287 -7.53 10.10 -3.95
N GLU A 288 -8.19 9.08 -3.42
CA GLU A 288 -9.66 9.08 -3.42
C GLU A 288 -10.19 8.25 -2.25
N ALA A 289 -10.43 8.98 -1.15
CA ALA A 289 -11.54 8.73 -0.25
C ALA A 289 -12.75 9.50 -0.78
N GLY A 290 -13.92 8.87 -0.77
CA GLY A 290 -15.25 9.50 -0.81
C GLY A 290 -16.21 8.50 -0.18
N ALA A 291 -16.84 8.67 0.98
CA ALA A 291 -17.50 9.83 1.61
C ALA A 291 -18.70 10.33 0.81
N GLU A 292 -19.91 10.02 1.30
CA GLU A 292 -21.13 10.85 1.43
C GLU A 292 -21.93 10.19 2.60
N ASP A 293 -22.75 10.81 3.45
CA ASP A 293 -23.59 12.00 3.29
C ASP A 293 -24.21 12.43 4.67
N ASP A 294 -24.77 13.65 4.69
CA ASP A 294 -25.74 14.28 5.60
C ASP A 294 -25.26 14.76 6.99
N GLY A 295 -25.40 16.03 7.41
CA GLY A 295 -26.04 17.20 6.83
C GLY A 295 -26.23 18.31 7.88
N ALA A 296 -26.62 19.49 7.41
CA ALA A 296 -27.16 20.67 8.10
C ALA A 296 -26.19 21.75 8.65
N LEU A 297 -26.25 22.89 7.95
CA LEU A 297 -25.75 24.23 8.28
C LEU A 297 -26.60 24.88 9.39
N ASP A 298 -26.03 25.81 10.14
CA ASP A 298 -26.61 27.16 10.24
C ASP A 298 -25.58 28.20 10.69
N GLU A 299 -25.86 29.42 10.23
CA GLU A 299 -25.01 30.59 10.07
C GLU A 299 -24.63 31.29 11.38
N ASP A 300 -23.44 31.90 11.44
CA ASP A 300 -23.33 33.19 12.13
C ASP A 300 -22.35 34.14 11.43
N LYS A 301 -22.81 35.37 11.26
CA LYS A 301 -22.18 36.50 10.57
C LYS A 301 -21.54 37.40 11.62
N THR A 302 -20.30 37.83 11.41
CA THR A 302 -19.78 39.17 11.77
C THR A 302 -18.43 39.35 11.06
N ASP A 303 -18.31 40.24 10.08
CA ASP A 303 -18.24 41.71 10.12
C ASP A 303 -16.81 42.24 10.38
N GLY A 304 -16.38 43.17 9.53
CA GLY A 304 -15.31 44.13 9.81
C GLY A 304 -13.98 43.97 9.06
N GLY A 305 -13.70 44.92 8.15
CA GLY A 305 -12.33 45.44 7.99
C GLY A 305 -11.84 45.62 6.55
N ALA A 306 -12.03 46.83 6.02
CA ALA A 306 -11.63 47.31 4.70
C ALA A 306 -10.08 47.37 4.48
N PRO A 307 -9.63 47.58 3.22
CA PRO A 307 -8.22 47.53 2.81
C PRO A 307 -7.53 48.89 2.97
N ASN A 308 -6.21 48.89 3.14
CA ASN A 308 -5.41 50.10 3.03
C ASN A 308 -4.43 49.96 1.86
N GLU A 309 -4.71 50.74 0.82
CA GLU A 309 -3.80 51.09 -0.26
C GLU A 309 -2.70 52.02 0.30
N GLY A 310 -1.49 51.87 -0.21
CA GLY A 310 -0.33 52.67 0.18
C GLY A 310 0.71 52.56 -0.92
N ASP A 311 0.72 53.63 -1.72
CA ASP A 311 1.38 53.88 -3.00
C ASP A 311 2.88 54.22 -2.86
N GLU A 312 3.52 54.49 -4.01
CA GLU A 312 4.81 55.19 -4.22
C GLU A 312 6.10 54.32 -4.15
N GLN A 313 6.70 53.96 -5.30
CA GLN A 313 7.60 54.76 -6.17
C GLN A 313 8.87 55.23 -5.44
N ASP A 314 10.05 54.71 -5.81
CA ASP A 314 11.04 55.49 -6.58
C ASP A 314 12.39 54.76 -6.81
N GLU A 315 12.91 55.03 -8.01
CA GLU A 315 14.32 55.17 -8.41
C GLU A 315 15.33 53.99 -8.30
N ALA A 316 15.67 53.45 -9.48
CA ALA A 316 17.05 53.12 -9.87
C ALA A 316 17.77 54.41 -10.33
N PRO A 317 19.09 54.45 -10.70
CA PRO A 317 20.09 53.38 -10.86
C PRO A 317 21.50 53.76 -10.30
N GLU A 318 22.51 52.90 -10.51
CA GLU A 318 23.96 53.17 -10.77
C GLU A 318 24.72 51.84 -10.52
N ASP A 319 25.23 51.13 -11.53
CA ASP A 319 26.40 51.38 -12.39
C ASP A 319 27.73 51.58 -11.64
N VAL A 320 28.44 50.48 -11.34
CA VAL A 320 29.91 50.42 -11.31
C VAL A 320 30.36 49.00 -11.69
N THR A 321 30.94 48.86 -12.89
CA THR A 321 31.91 47.82 -13.27
C THR A 321 33.33 48.39 -13.09
N PRO A 322 34.43 47.69 -13.47
CA PRO A 322 34.90 46.34 -13.12
C PRO A 322 36.31 46.43 -12.44
N GLY A 323 36.83 45.31 -11.95
CA GLY A 323 38.22 45.21 -11.46
C GLY A 323 38.85 43.89 -11.88
N GLU A 324 39.76 43.99 -12.85
CA GLU A 324 40.68 42.96 -13.33
C GLU A 324 41.79 42.69 -12.30
N ASP A 325 42.66 41.73 -12.66
CA ASP A 325 44.01 41.50 -12.13
C ASP A 325 44.09 40.68 -10.82
N GLU A 326 44.97 39.69 -10.64
CA GLU A 326 46.23 39.42 -11.33
C GLU A 326 46.73 38.00 -11.00
N ASP A 327 47.62 37.53 -11.86
CA ASP A 327 48.45 36.32 -11.82
C ASP A 327 49.36 36.18 -10.57
N GLU A 328 50.01 35.02 -10.52
CA GLU A 328 51.27 34.69 -9.82
C GLU A 328 51.20 34.00 -8.43
N ARG A 329 51.28 32.67 -8.40
CA ARG A 329 52.51 31.88 -8.09
C ARG A 329 52.25 30.40 -7.88
#